data_AF-A0A2A4R5W2-F1
#
_entry.id   AF-A0A2A4R5W2-F1
#
_cell.length_a   1.000
_cell.length_b   1.000
_cell.length_c   1.000
_cell.angle_alpha   90.00
_cell.angle_beta   90.00
_cell.angle_gamma   90.00
#
_symmetry.space_group_name_H-M   'P 1'
#
loop_
_entity.id
_entity.type
_entity.pdbx_description
1 polymer ?
#
loop_
_entity_poly.entity_id
_entity_poly.type
_entity_poly.pdbx_seq_one_letter_code
_entity_poly.pdbx_strand_id
1 'polypeptide(L)'
;MVHELERNKWALKNFRKHLENFEWAINENGSIQLLDEASGHRRIELLFDGEMSSSSLLADVYADTLSNNLLEIAVNDESIFETVLDAYDALKELQHLHDNILVRASEPFNCADGTRPDFIESFIEYAKAELDLIEKDLAKLYRQCTGKDFENFRLR
;
A
#
# COMPACT_ATOMS: atom_id res chain seq x y z
N MET A 1 16.06 8.66 3.66
CA MET A 1 15.87 7.62 2.63
C MET A 1 15.61 6.24 3.24
N VAL A 2 16.57 5.58 3.90
CA VAL A 2 16.35 4.21 4.45
C VAL A 2 15.13 4.12 5.38
N HIS A 3 14.97 5.08 6.29
CA HIS A 3 13.80 5.11 7.18
C HIS A 3 12.46 5.29 6.44
N GLU A 4 12.47 6.01 5.32
CA GLU A 4 11.29 6.17 4.46
C GLU A 4 10.93 4.85 3.78
N LEU A 5 11.94 4.11 3.28
CA LEU A 5 11.74 2.76 2.74
C LEU A 5 11.17 1.80 3.80
N GLU A 6 11.66 1.86 5.04
CA GLU A 6 11.11 1.06 6.15
C GLU A 6 9.64 1.41 6.45
N ARG A 7 9.24 2.69 6.35
CA ARG A 7 7.85 3.11 6.53
C ARG A 7 6.96 2.61 5.39
N ASN A 8 7.39 2.74 4.14
CA ASN A 8 6.64 2.25 3.00
C ASN A 8 6.55 0.72 2.97
N LYS A 9 7.51 0.01 3.57
CA LYS A 9 7.38 -1.44 3.81
C LYS A 9 6.15 -1.78 4.67
N TRP A 10 5.88 -0.96 5.70
CA TRP A 10 4.67 -1.13 6.51
C TRP A 10 3.39 -0.77 5.74
N ALA A 11 3.46 0.22 4.84
CA ALA A 11 2.35 0.55 3.94
C ALA A 11 2.04 -0.62 2.98
N LEU A 12 3.05 -1.19 2.32
CA LEU A 12 2.93 -2.40 1.49
C LEU A 12 2.21 -3.53 2.23
N LYS A 13 2.64 -3.84 3.46
CA LYS A 13 2.00 -4.87 4.29
C LYS A 13 0.53 -4.54 4.61
N ASN A 14 0.21 -3.29 4.93
CA ASN A 14 -1.17 -2.89 5.18
C ASN A 14 -2.03 -2.99 3.93
N PHE A 15 -1.51 -2.57 2.77
CA PHE A 15 -2.26 -2.63 1.52
C PHE A 15 -2.54 -4.08 1.12
N ARG A 16 -1.57 -5.00 1.27
CA ARG A 16 -1.81 -6.44 1.09
C ARG A 16 -2.94 -6.94 1.98
N LYS A 17 -2.92 -6.59 3.29
CA LYS A 17 -3.99 -6.95 4.22
C LYS A 17 -5.35 -6.38 3.79
N HIS A 18 -5.39 -5.14 3.30
CA HIS A 18 -6.64 -4.55 2.81
C HIS A 18 -7.17 -5.30 1.58
N LEU A 19 -6.30 -5.65 0.63
CA LEU A 19 -6.68 -6.48 -0.52
C LEU A 19 -7.20 -7.86 -0.12
N GLU A 20 -6.58 -8.50 0.89
CA GLU A 20 -7.09 -9.75 1.49
C GLU A 20 -8.48 -9.56 2.12
N ASN A 21 -8.71 -8.44 2.81
CA ASN A 21 -10.03 -8.13 3.38
C ASN A 21 -11.09 -7.91 2.28
N PHE A 22 -10.75 -7.22 1.18
CA PHE A 22 -11.66 -7.06 0.04
C PHE A 22 -12.02 -8.42 -0.56
N GLU A 23 -11.03 -9.28 -0.80
CA GLU A 23 -11.22 -10.63 -1.32
C GLU A 23 -12.09 -11.48 -0.39
N TRP A 24 -11.84 -11.41 0.92
CA TRP A 24 -12.64 -12.10 1.92
C TRP A 24 -14.09 -11.60 1.93
N ALA A 25 -14.30 -10.27 1.88
CA ALA A 25 -15.64 -9.69 1.86
C ALA A 25 -16.45 -10.14 0.64
N ILE A 26 -15.80 -10.28 -0.52
CA ILE A 26 -16.43 -10.83 -1.73
C ILE A 26 -16.85 -12.29 -1.52
N ASN A 27 -15.95 -13.12 -1.01
CA ASN A 27 -16.17 -14.56 -0.86
C ASN A 27 -17.23 -14.90 0.22
N GLU A 28 -17.27 -14.13 1.31
CA GLU A 28 -18.11 -14.41 2.48
C GLU A 28 -19.37 -13.51 2.54
N ASN A 29 -19.69 -12.78 1.46
CA ASN A 29 -20.78 -11.79 1.46
C ASN A 29 -20.66 -10.74 2.59
N GLY A 30 -19.43 -10.38 2.95
CA GLY A 30 -19.15 -9.30 3.89
C GLY A 30 -19.31 -7.92 3.26
N SER A 31 -18.94 -6.90 4.03
CA SER A 31 -18.88 -5.51 3.56
C SER A 31 -17.63 -4.81 4.08
N ILE A 32 -17.17 -3.81 3.35
CA ILE A 32 -16.05 -2.95 3.72
C ILE A 32 -16.58 -1.54 3.95
N GLN A 33 -16.08 -0.88 4.98
CA GLN A 33 -16.33 0.55 5.20
C GLN A 33 -15.05 1.31 5.53
N LEU A 34 -15.01 2.57 5.11
CA LEU A 34 -14.00 3.53 5.50
C LEU A 34 -14.48 4.34 6.71
N LEU A 35 -13.66 4.43 7.75
CA LEU A 35 -13.89 5.25 8.93
C LEU A 35 -12.82 6.34 9.03
N ASP A 36 -13.24 7.60 9.07
CA ASP A 36 -12.36 8.73 9.41
C ASP A 36 -12.29 8.89 10.93
N GLU A 37 -11.09 8.80 11.51
CA GLU A 37 -10.87 9.06 12.93
C GLU A 37 -10.72 10.57 13.21
N ALA A 38 -11.08 11.00 14.42
CA ALA A 38 -10.83 12.37 14.89
C ALA A 38 -9.33 12.76 14.90
N SER A 39 -8.44 11.75 14.87
CA SER A 39 -6.98 11.92 14.77
C SER A 39 -6.52 12.37 13.37
N GLY A 40 -7.39 12.32 12.36
CA GLY A 40 -7.07 12.56 10.96
C GLY A 40 -6.64 11.30 10.20
N HIS A 41 -6.46 10.17 10.89
CA HIS A 41 -6.18 8.89 10.24
C HIS A 41 -7.46 8.24 9.71
N ARG A 42 -7.30 7.39 8.70
CA ARG A 42 -8.38 6.58 8.13
C ARG A 42 -8.22 5.11 8.45
N ARG A 43 -9.33 4.42 8.64
CA ARG A 43 -9.37 2.98 8.88
C ARG A 43 -10.29 2.31 7.89
N ILE A 44 -9.92 1.10 7.51
CA ILE A 44 -10.76 0.19 6.75
C ILE A 44 -11.25 -0.87 7.71
N GLU A 45 -12.57 -0.99 7.80
CA GLU A 45 -13.24 -1.99 8.61
C GLU A 45 -13.93 -3.01 7.72
N LEU A 46 -13.78 -4.28 8.11
CA LEU A 46 -14.44 -5.41 7.51
C LEU A 46 -15.59 -5.82 8.43
N LEU A 47 -16.80 -5.89 7.87
CA LEU A 47 -17.99 -6.34 8.58
C LEU A 47 -18.53 -7.64 8.00
N PHE A 48 -19.04 -8.48 8.89
CA PHE A 48 -19.75 -9.71 8.58
C PHE A 48 -21.00 -9.79 9.44
N ASP A 49 -22.16 -10.03 8.81
CA ASP A 49 -23.47 -9.96 9.48
C ASP A 49 -23.71 -8.66 10.28
N GLY A 50 -23.08 -7.56 9.84
CA GLY A 50 -23.15 -6.25 10.51
C GLY A 50 -22.22 -6.10 11.73
N GLU A 51 -21.46 -7.13 12.09
CA GLU A 51 -20.46 -7.08 13.16
C GLU A 51 -19.04 -6.85 12.60
N MET A 52 -18.24 -6.07 13.31
CA MET A 52 -16.84 -5.80 12.92
C MET A 52 -15.98 -7.06 13.11
N SER A 53 -15.47 -7.58 12.01
CA SER A 53 -14.54 -8.72 11.97
C SER A 53 -13.08 -8.27 12.05
N SER A 54 -12.73 -7.18 11.37
CA SER A 54 -11.36 -6.64 11.32
C SER A 54 -11.37 -5.14 11.15
N SER A 55 -10.34 -4.47 11.66
CA SER A 55 -10.12 -3.04 11.49
C SER A 55 -8.61 -2.78 11.40
N SER A 56 -8.18 -2.03 10.39
CA SER A 56 -6.78 -1.61 10.24
C SER A 56 -6.66 -0.20 9.68
N LEU A 57 -5.59 0.48 10.05
CA LEU A 57 -5.23 1.78 9.50
C LEU A 57 -4.97 1.68 7.99
N LEU A 58 -5.42 2.67 7.25
CA LEU A 58 -4.93 2.93 5.91
C LEU A 58 -3.61 3.67 6.05
N ALA A 59 -2.51 2.97 5.77
CA ALA A 59 -1.16 3.50 5.92
C ALA A 59 -0.87 4.59 4.88
N ASP A 60 -0.23 5.69 5.30
CA ASP A 60 0.24 6.68 4.33
C ASP A 60 1.46 6.15 3.55
N VAL A 61 1.62 6.68 2.35
CA VAL A 61 2.81 6.52 1.52
C VAL A 61 3.73 7.71 1.73
N TYR A 62 5.04 7.46 1.83
CA TYR A 62 6.04 8.49 2.13
C TYR A 62 7.05 8.58 0.97
N ALA A 63 7.14 9.73 0.30
CA ALA A 63 8.07 9.92 -0.82
C ALA A 63 8.93 11.20 -0.71
N ASP A 64 8.71 12.02 0.33
CA ASP A 64 9.30 13.35 0.45
C ASP A 64 10.84 13.31 0.51
N THR A 65 11.40 12.33 1.21
CA THR A 65 12.86 12.26 1.36
C THR A 65 13.49 11.87 0.04
N LEU A 66 12.95 10.87 -0.66
CA LEU A 66 13.45 10.49 -1.98
C LEU A 66 13.34 11.66 -2.97
N SER A 67 12.16 12.32 -3.04
CA SER A 67 11.92 13.41 -3.99
C SER A 67 12.84 14.60 -3.76
N ASN A 68 13.07 14.97 -2.49
CA ASN A 68 13.89 16.14 -2.15
C ASN A 68 15.39 15.92 -2.38
N ASN A 69 15.86 14.67 -2.35
CA ASN A 69 17.28 14.34 -2.53
C ASN A 69 17.63 13.88 -3.95
N LEU A 70 16.65 13.75 -4.85
CA LEU A 70 16.82 13.15 -6.17
C LEU A 70 17.90 13.86 -7.00
N LEU A 71 17.90 15.19 -7.00
CA LEU A 71 18.89 16.01 -7.71
C LEU A 71 20.30 15.87 -7.13
N GLU A 72 20.42 15.82 -5.79
CA GLU A 72 21.71 15.67 -5.13
C GLU A 72 22.32 14.29 -5.44
N ILE A 73 21.50 13.25 -5.47
CA ILE A 73 21.93 11.89 -5.81
C ILE A 73 22.39 11.83 -7.26
N ALA A 74 21.64 12.45 -8.19
CA ALA A 74 21.99 12.50 -9.61
C ALA A 74 23.37 13.11 -9.87
N VAL A 75 23.78 14.10 -9.06
CA VAL A 75 25.07 14.77 -9.18
C VAL A 75 26.22 13.93 -8.61
N ASN A 76 25.96 13.16 -7.55
CA ASN A 76 27.02 12.49 -6.78
C ASN A 76 27.26 11.03 -7.21
N ASP A 77 26.23 10.29 -7.63
CA ASP A 77 26.36 8.87 -7.97
C ASP A 77 25.29 8.44 -8.98
N GLU A 78 25.68 8.36 -10.25
CA GLU A 78 24.85 7.91 -11.37
C GLU A 78 24.31 6.49 -11.17
N SER A 79 25.08 5.60 -10.54
CA SER A 79 24.68 4.20 -10.32
C SER A 79 23.62 4.05 -9.23
N ILE A 80 23.63 4.93 -8.23
CA ILE A 80 22.58 5.01 -7.22
C ILE A 80 21.37 5.74 -7.77
N PHE A 81 21.57 6.76 -8.62
CA PHE A 81 20.51 7.56 -9.18
C PHE A 81 19.45 6.74 -9.92
N GLU A 82 19.85 5.82 -10.79
CA GLU A 82 18.92 4.94 -11.52
C GLU A 82 18.04 4.12 -10.56
N THR A 83 18.65 3.50 -9.55
CA THR A 83 17.90 2.73 -8.54
C THR A 83 16.98 3.62 -7.70
N VAL A 84 17.37 4.86 -7.44
CA VAL A 84 16.53 5.85 -6.75
C VAL A 84 15.36 6.28 -7.62
N LEU A 85 15.56 6.42 -8.93
CA LEU A 85 14.49 6.74 -9.87
C LEU A 85 13.46 5.60 -9.95
N ASP A 86 13.92 4.35 -10.09
CA ASP A 86 13.07 3.15 -10.05
C ASP A 86 12.20 3.14 -8.77
N ALA A 87 12.84 3.35 -7.61
CA ALA A 87 12.15 3.36 -6.32
C ALA A 87 11.18 4.55 -6.19
N TYR A 88 11.50 5.71 -6.75
CA TYR A 88 10.62 6.87 -6.73
C TYR A 88 9.35 6.63 -7.54
N ASP A 89 9.48 6.04 -8.72
CA ASP A 89 8.32 5.68 -9.54
C ASP A 89 7.49 4.58 -8.86
N ALA A 90 8.14 3.59 -8.25
CA ALA A 90 7.46 2.59 -7.41
C ALA A 90 6.66 3.22 -6.26
N LEU A 91 7.16 4.29 -5.63
CA LEU A 91 6.42 5.02 -4.58
C LEU A 91 5.22 5.80 -5.13
N LYS A 92 5.29 6.33 -6.36
CA LYS A 92 4.13 6.94 -7.01
C LYS A 92 3.05 5.91 -7.30
N GLU A 93 3.43 4.74 -7.80
CA GLU A 93 2.46 3.66 -8.02
C GLU A 93 1.87 3.16 -6.69
N LEU A 94 2.67 3.10 -5.62
CA LEU A 94 2.15 2.81 -4.30
C LEU A 94 1.12 3.84 -3.83
N GLN A 95 1.34 5.13 -4.11
CA GLN A 95 0.37 6.20 -3.85
C GLN A 95 -0.89 6.04 -4.71
N HIS A 96 -0.75 5.68 -5.98
CA HIS A 96 -1.92 5.39 -6.83
C HIS A 96 -2.74 4.22 -6.29
N LEU A 97 -2.09 3.15 -5.81
CA LEU A 97 -2.78 2.02 -5.18
C LEU A 97 -3.47 2.44 -3.88
N HIS A 98 -2.82 3.26 -3.05
CA HIS A 98 -3.44 3.85 -1.86
C HIS A 98 -4.74 4.58 -2.21
N ASP A 99 -4.70 5.46 -3.21
CA ASP A 99 -5.84 6.27 -3.62
C ASP A 99 -6.97 5.41 -4.19
N ASN A 100 -6.63 4.37 -4.96
CA ASN A 100 -7.61 3.40 -5.44
C ASN A 100 -8.26 2.58 -4.30
N ILE A 101 -7.47 2.11 -3.32
CA ILE A 101 -7.99 1.45 -2.12
C ILE A 101 -8.96 2.38 -1.38
N LEU A 102 -8.59 3.65 -1.22
CA LEU A 102 -9.41 4.66 -0.57
C LEU A 102 -10.74 4.85 -1.29
N VAL A 103 -10.71 5.04 -2.62
CA VAL A 103 -11.93 5.18 -3.45
C VAL A 103 -12.83 3.97 -3.28
N ARG A 104 -12.28 2.75 -3.39
CA ARG A 104 -13.06 1.51 -3.28
C ARG A 104 -13.60 1.24 -1.86
N ALA A 105 -12.89 1.69 -0.82
CA ALA A 105 -13.39 1.61 0.56
C ALA A 105 -14.43 2.69 0.88
N SER A 106 -14.40 3.82 0.18
CA SER A 106 -15.34 4.93 0.35
C SER A 106 -16.69 4.72 -0.35
N GLU A 107 -16.73 3.80 -1.31
CA GLU A 107 -17.95 3.35 -1.98
C GLU A 107 -18.42 2.07 -1.26
N PRO A 108 -19.34 2.17 -0.27
CA PRO A 108 -19.76 1.00 0.47
C PRO A 108 -20.38 -0.01 -0.48
N PHE A 109 -19.73 -1.16 -0.62
CA PHE A 109 -20.25 -2.30 -1.35
C PHE A 109 -20.68 -3.38 -0.36
N ASN A 110 -21.83 -3.98 -0.63
CA ASN A 110 -22.37 -5.09 0.12
C ASN A 110 -22.51 -6.27 -0.83
N CYS A 111 -21.67 -7.28 -0.68
CA CYS A 111 -21.74 -8.44 -1.58
C CYS A 111 -23.06 -9.23 -1.44
N ALA A 112 -23.82 -9.04 -0.35
CA ALA A 112 -25.13 -9.66 -0.14
C ALA A 112 -26.25 -9.12 -1.04
N ASP A 113 -26.12 -7.89 -1.59
CA ASP A 113 -27.15 -7.30 -2.47
C ASP A 113 -26.85 -7.48 -3.98
N GLY A 114 -25.77 -8.18 -4.32
CA GLY A 114 -25.36 -8.45 -5.70
C GLY A 114 -24.72 -7.25 -6.42
N THR A 115 -24.41 -6.17 -5.70
CA THR A 115 -23.84 -4.97 -6.31
C THR A 115 -22.31 -5.08 -6.46
N ARG A 116 -21.88 -5.42 -7.69
CA ARG A 116 -20.54 -5.27 -8.31
C ARG A 116 -19.31 -5.93 -7.62
N PRO A 117 -19.18 -7.26 -7.67
CA PRO A 117 -17.92 -7.94 -7.38
C PRO A 117 -16.85 -7.79 -8.49
N ASP A 118 -17.24 -7.84 -9.77
CA ASP A 118 -16.30 -8.05 -10.90
C ASP A 118 -15.19 -6.99 -11.03
N PHE A 119 -15.52 -5.71 -10.80
CA PHE A 119 -14.53 -4.61 -10.87
C PHE A 119 -13.60 -4.56 -9.67
N ILE A 120 -14.00 -5.14 -8.53
CA ILE A 120 -13.18 -5.21 -7.33
C ILE A 120 -12.22 -6.40 -7.45
N GLU A 121 -12.68 -7.53 -7.96
CA GLU A 121 -11.82 -8.70 -8.23
C GLU A 121 -10.67 -8.36 -9.18
N SER A 122 -10.98 -7.74 -10.33
CA SER A 122 -9.95 -7.31 -11.30
C SER A 122 -8.96 -6.30 -10.69
N PHE A 123 -9.45 -5.45 -9.78
CA PHE A 123 -8.59 -4.50 -9.07
C PHE A 123 -7.68 -5.21 -8.06
N ILE A 124 -8.18 -6.20 -7.31
CA ILE A 124 -7.39 -6.96 -6.34
C ILE A 124 -6.24 -7.69 -7.05
N GLU A 125 -6.51 -8.36 -8.17
CA GLU A 125 -5.48 -9.06 -8.94
C GLU A 125 -4.40 -8.11 -9.43
N TYR A 126 -4.79 -6.99 -10.04
CA TYR A 126 -3.89 -5.93 -10.48
C TYR A 126 -3.06 -5.38 -9.32
N ALA A 127 -3.70 -4.98 -8.23
CA ALA A 127 -3.04 -4.36 -7.09
C ALA A 127 -2.05 -5.32 -6.40
N LYS A 128 -2.38 -6.62 -6.29
CA LYS A 128 -1.45 -7.63 -5.76
C LYS A 128 -0.18 -7.72 -6.62
N ALA A 129 -0.34 -7.76 -7.95
CA ALA A 129 0.79 -7.80 -8.88
C ALA A 129 1.66 -6.54 -8.80
N GLU A 130 1.05 -5.37 -8.75
CA GLU A 130 1.77 -4.10 -8.60
C GLU A 130 2.51 -4.02 -7.26
N LEU A 131 1.91 -4.46 -6.14
CA LEU A 131 2.59 -4.48 -4.84
C LEU A 131 3.85 -5.35 -4.86
N ASP A 132 3.87 -6.45 -5.61
CA ASP A 132 5.06 -7.30 -5.78
C ASP A 132 6.17 -6.58 -6.56
N LEU A 133 5.82 -5.84 -7.61
CA LEU A 133 6.77 -5.04 -8.39
C LEU A 133 7.34 -3.89 -7.54
N ILE A 134 6.47 -3.16 -6.85
CA ILE A 134 6.86 -2.07 -5.95
C ILE A 134 7.80 -2.59 -4.87
N GLU A 135 7.46 -3.70 -4.20
CA GLU A 135 8.29 -4.27 -3.14
C GLU A 135 9.69 -4.66 -3.66
N LYS A 136 9.77 -5.21 -4.88
CA LYS A 136 11.04 -5.56 -5.52
C LYS A 136 11.92 -4.33 -5.76
N ASP A 137 11.36 -3.24 -6.26
CA ASP A 137 12.12 -2.02 -6.57
C ASP A 137 12.57 -1.29 -5.30
N LEU A 138 11.70 -1.22 -4.27
CA LEU A 138 12.08 -0.70 -2.96
C LEU A 138 13.16 -1.56 -2.29
N ALA A 139 13.08 -2.89 -2.42
CA ALA A 139 14.08 -3.81 -1.88
C ALA A 139 15.45 -3.63 -2.53
N LYS A 140 15.49 -3.39 -3.85
CA LYS A 140 16.73 -3.11 -4.60
C LYS A 140 17.43 -1.88 -4.02
N LEU A 141 16.72 -0.75 -3.87
CA LEU A 141 17.28 0.46 -3.28
C LEU A 141 17.70 0.25 -1.81
N TYR A 142 16.86 -0.40 -1.01
CA TYR A 142 17.17 -0.68 0.39
C TYR A 142 18.46 -1.49 0.55
N ARG A 143 18.63 -2.52 -0.26
CA ARG A 143 19.85 -3.34 -0.27
C ARG A 143 21.07 -2.55 -0.71
N GLN A 144 20.95 -1.68 -1.71
CA GLN A 144 22.04 -0.81 -2.15
C GLN A 144 22.45 0.18 -1.06
N CYS A 145 21.50 0.74 -0.31
CA CYS A 145 21.79 1.66 0.79
C CYS A 145 22.32 1.00 2.06
N THR A 146 21.91 -0.23 2.37
CA THR A 146 22.16 -0.85 3.70
C THR A 146 23.01 -2.12 3.67
N GLY A 147 23.19 -2.73 2.49
CA GLY A 147 23.77 -4.06 2.33
C GLY A 147 22.91 -5.21 2.88
N LYS A 148 21.67 -4.94 3.32
CA LYS A 148 20.78 -5.92 3.94
C LYS A 148 19.56 -6.20 3.07
N ASP A 149 19.00 -7.39 3.23
CA ASP A 149 17.74 -7.74 2.57
C ASP A 149 16.56 -6.99 3.19
N PHE A 150 15.54 -6.75 2.37
CA PHE A 150 14.33 -6.03 2.73
C PHE A 150 13.36 -6.91 3.54
N GLU A 151 13.85 -7.77 4.42
CA GLU A 151 13.04 -8.79 5.11
C GLU A 151 12.67 -8.39 6.55
N ASN A 152 13.52 -7.61 7.23
CA ASN A 152 13.27 -7.26 8.64
C ASN A 152 12.34 -6.06 8.79
N PHE A 153 11.14 -6.26 9.35
CA PHE A 153 10.39 -5.18 9.97
C PHE A 153 11.07 -4.87 11.31
N ARG A 154 11.62 -3.67 11.48
CA ARG A 154 11.79 -3.16 12.84
C ARG A 154 10.38 -2.93 13.38
N LEU A 155 9.91 -3.84 14.25
CA LEU A 155 8.72 -3.64 15.06
C LEU A 155 8.83 -2.24 15.68
N ARG A 156 7.87 -1.37 15.37
CA ARG A 156 7.70 -0.09 16.06
C ARG A 156 7.09 -0.35 17.44
#